data_AF-A0A0G0HN63-F1
#
_entry.id   AF-A0A0G0HN63-F1
#
_cell.length_a   1.000
_cell.length_b   1.000
_cell.length_c   1.000
_cell.angle_alpha   90.00
_cell.angle_beta   90.00
_cell.angle_gamma   90.00
#
_symmetry.space_group_name_H-M   'P 1'
#
loop_
_entity.id
_entity.type
_entity.pdbx_description
1 polymer ?
#
loop_
_entity_poly.entity_id
_entity_poly.type
_entity_poly.pdbx_seq_one_letter_code
_entity_poly.pdbx_strand_id
1 'polypeptide(L)'
;MKIAIHAADLDSDRIDGTRVYMINMLKNFGKLSVEDSFCIYHKSDFNPRLTPPNFANYAIKKIPFPFFWTQLRFAWEIFRDNPDVVWMPMHNAPAFRRKKIKVVIT
;
A
#
# COMPACT_ATOMS: atom_id res chain seq x y z
N MET A 1 -13.46 4.06 6.82
CA MET A 1 -12.93 2.68 6.80
C MET A 1 -11.41 2.68 7.00
N LYS A 2 -10.81 1.56 7.39
CA LYS A 2 -9.36 1.35 7.45
C LYS A 2 -8.89 0.63 6.20
N ILE A 3 -8.14 1.32 5.35
CA ILE A 3 -7.69 0.81 4.06
C ILE A 3 -6.18 0.63 4.11
N ALA A 4 -5.70 -0.58 3.85
CA ALA A 4 -4.28 -0.88 3.70
C ALA A 4 -3.87 -0.83 2.23
N ILE A 5 -2.77 -0.16 1.94
CA ILE A 5 -2.21 0.02 0.60
C ILE A 5 -0.84 -0.64 0.53
N HIS A 6 -0.66 -1.52 -0.45
CA HIS A 6 0.66 -2.05 -0.77
C HIS A 6 1.41 -1.09 -1.71
N ALA A 7 2.43 -0.40 -1.21
CA ALA A 7 3.17 0.64 -1.94
C ALA A 7 4.67 0.35 -2.11
N ALA A 8 5.13 -0.86 -1.82
CA ALA A 8 6.55 -1.21 -1.87
C ALA A 8 7.21 -1.03 -3.26
N ASP A 9 6.44 -1.04 -4.36
CA ASP A 9 7.00 -0.77 -5.69
C ASP A 9 7.42 0.69 -5.90
N LEU A 10 6.86 1.62 -5.12
CA LEU A 10 7.22 3.05 -5.19
C LEU A 10 8.63 3.34 -4.64
N ASP A 11 9.22 2.37 -3.96
CA ASP A 11 10.60 2.46 -3.45
C ASP A 11 11.64 2.22 -4.55
N SER A 12 11.24 1.70 -5.72
CA SER A 12 12.18 1.38 -6.80
C SER A 12 12.58 2.62 -7.60
N ASP A 13 13.85 2.65 -8.04
CA ASP A 13 14.36 3.68 -8.94
C ASP A 13 13.73 3.66 -10.34
N ARG A 14 13.29 2.48 -10.78
CA ARG A 14 12.68 2.29 -12.09
C ARG A 14 11.31 2.97 -12.12
N ILE A 15 11.06 3.80 -13.12
CA ILE A 15 9.74 4.39 -13.36
C ILE A 15 9.10 3.66 -14.53
N ASP A 16 7.94 3.04 -14.29
CA ASP A 16 7.15 2.34 -15.29
C ASP A 16 5.65 2.61 -15.09
N GLY A 17 4.82 2.12 -16.02
CA GLY A 17 3.38 2.37 -16.05
C GLY A 17 2.68 2.00 -14.75
N THR A 18 3.03 0.87 -14.13
CA THR A 18 2.47 0.45 -12.84
C THR A 18 2.78 1.46 -11.75
N ARG A 19 4.02 1.93 -11.62
CA ARG A 19 4.40 2.91 -10.61
C ARG A 19 3.78 4.29 -10.83
N VAL A 20 3.69 4.71 -12.09
CA VAL A 20 3.01 5.95 -12.47
C VAL A 20 1.52 5.87 -12.14
N TYR A 21 0.88 4.73 -12.42
CA TYR A 21 -0.49 4.47 -12.03
C TYR A 21 -0.66 4.55 -10.50
N MET A 22 0.17 3.82 -9.75
CA MET A 22 0.13 3.79 -8.29
C MET A 22 0.23 5.18 -7.67
N ILE A 23 1.20 5.99 -8.09
CA ILE A 23 1.37 7.33 -7.52
C ILE A 23 0.20 8.25 -7.89
N ASN A 24 -0.38 8.11 -9.08
CA ASN A 24 -1.56 8.87 -9.47
C ASN A 24 -2.80 8.45 -8.66
N MET A 25 -2.97 7.18 -8.33
CA MET A 25 -4.03 6.74 -7.41
C MET A 25 -3.87 7.38 -6.03
N LEU A 26 -2.65 7.34 -5.47
CA LEU A 26 -2.35 7.96 -4.17
C LEU A 26 -2.49 9.48 -4.16
N LYS A 27 -2.25 10.16 -5.28
CA LYS A 27 -2.51 11.60 -5.40
C LYS A 27 -3.98 11.98 -5.27
N ASN A 28 -4.88 11.03 -5.53
CA ASN A 28 -6.32 11.27 -5.57
C ASN A 28 -7.07 10.64 -4.39
N PHE A 29 -6.67 9.47 -3.90
CA PHE A 29 -7.35 8.77 -2.80
C PHE A 29 -7.53 9.64 -1.55
N GLY A 30 -6.47 10.30 -1.09
CA GLY A 30 -6.56 11.12 0.13
C GLY A 30 -7.48 12.34 -0.03
N LYS A 31 -7.70 12.83 -1.26
CA LYS A 31 -8.62 13.93 -1.56
C LYS A 31 -10.07 13.47 -1.71
N LEU A 32 -10.26 12.30 -2.33
CA LEU A 32 -11.60 11.79 -2.67
C LEU A 32 -12.29 11.11 -1.49
N SER A 33 -11.53 10.44 -0.61
CA SER A 33 -12.09 9.80 0.57
C SER A 33 -11.46 10.32 1.85
N VAL A 34 -11.90 11.51 2.27
CA VAL A 34 -11.36 12.20 3.44
C VAL A 34 -11.72 11.48 4.75
N GLU A 35 -12.87 10.79 4.78
CA GLU A 35 -13.36 10.05 5.95
C GLU A 35 -12.67 8.68 6.13
N ASP A 36 -12.08 8.14 5.07
CA ASP A 36 -11.32 6.90 5.14
C ASP A 36 -9.89 7.15 5.61
N SER A 37 -9.36 6.21 6.38
CA SER A 37 -7.97 6.19 6.82
C SER A 37 -7.17 5.22 5.94
N PHE A 38 -6.05 5.72 5.39
CA PHE A 38 -5.18 4.95 4.50
C PHE A 38 -3.86 4.66 5.18
N CYS A 39 -3.53 3.39 5.33
CA CYS A 39 -2.24 2.94 5.82
C CYS A 39 -1.40 2.45 4.65
N ILE A 40 -0.32 3.17 4.33
CA ILE A 40 0.54 2.92 3.17
C ILE A 40 1.77 2.17 3.63
N TYR A 41 1.92 0.93 3.18
CA TYR A 41 3.03 0.06 3.57
C TYR A 41 4.08 0.01 2.48
N HIS A 42 5.33 0.25 2.86
CA HIS A 42 6.48 0.15 1.96
C HIS A 42 7.73 -0.30 2.73
N LYS A 43 8.81 -0.59 2.01
CA LYS A 43 9.97 -1.33 2.55
C LYS A 43 11.11 -0.41 2.95
N SER A 44 11.45 0.55 2.09
CA SER A 44 12.64 1.37 2.19
C SER A 44 12.27 2.84 2.08
N ASP A 45 13.00 3.63 1.30
CA ASP A 45 12.63 5.00 1.03
C ASP A 45 11.88 5.07 -0.29
N PHE A 46 10.87 5.92 -0.36
CA PHE A 46 10.20 6.18 -1.63
C PHE A 46 11.20 6.81 -2.59
N ASN A 47 11.09 6.44 -3.86
CA ASN A 47 11.74 7.21 -4.92
C ASN A 47 11.23 8.67 -4.83
N PRO A 48 12.11 9.68 -4.84
CA PRO A 48 11.71 11.08 -4.73
C PRO A 48 10.67 11.50 -5.78
N ARG A 49 10.68 10.86 -6.96
CA ARG A 49 9.72 11.11 -8.05
C ARG A 49 8.38 10.40 -7.88
N LEU A 50 8.31 9.43 -6.97
CA LEU A 50 7.13 8.60 -6.69
C LEU A 50 6.66 8.73 -5.24
N THR A 51 7.05 9.80 -4.55
CA THR A 51 6.67 10.03 -3.15
C THR A 51 5.19 10.44 -3.07
N PRO A 52 4.36 9.69 -2.32
CA PRO A 52 2.95 10.05 -2.10
C PRO A 52 2.81 11.42 -1.44
N PRO A 53 1.75 12.19 -1.73
CA PRO A 53 1.48 13.43 -1.02
C PRO A 53 1.19 13.17 0.46
N ASN A 54 1.48 14.16 1.30
CA ASN A 54 1.19 14.11 2.73
C ASN A 54 -0.25 14.57 2.98
N PHE A 55 -1.16 13.63 3.21
CA PHE A 55 -2.54 13.90 3.61
C PHE A 55 -2.78 13.51 5.07
N ALA A 56 -3.67 14.22 5.76
CA ALA A 56 -3.97 13.95 7.17
C ALA A 56 -4.56 12.54 7.42
N ASN A 57 -5.21 11.96 6.41
CA ASN A 57 -5.75 10.62 6.46
C ASN A 57 -4.76 9.52 5.99
N TYR A 58 -3.50 9.88 5.73
CA TYR A 58 -2.44 8.95 5.34
C TYR A 58 -1.53 8.64 6.53
N ALA A 59 -1.34 7.35 6.80
CA ALA A 59 -0.33 6.84 7.72
C ALA A 59 0.70 6.04 6.92
N ILE A 60 1.95 6.51 6.88
CA ILE A 60 3.04 5.82 6.19
C ILE A 60 3.70 4.84 7.16
N LYS A 61 3.79 3.56 6.77
CA LYS A 61 4.51 2.51 7.50
C LYS A 61 5.68 2.00 6.67
N LYS A 62 6.87 2.51 6.99
CA LYS A 62 8.15 2.02 6.48
C LYS A 62 8.61 0.83 7.29
N ILE A 63 8.76 -0.34 6.66
CA ILE A 63 9.17 -1.56 7.36
C ILE A 63 10.23 -2.27 6.50
N PRO A 64 11.51 -2.25 6.90
CA PRO A 64 12.55 -2.94 6.15
C PRO A 64 12.34 -4.45 6.20
N PHE A 65 12.38 -5.10 5.04
CA PHE A 65 12.31 -6.55 4.93
C PHE A 65 13.01 -7.05 3.65
N PRO A 66 13.86 -8.08 3.73
CA PRO A 66 14.76 -8.43 2.64
C PRO A 66 14.11 -9.21 1.49
N PHE A 67 13.23 -10.19 1.78
CA PHE A 67 12.66 -11.09 0.75
C PHE A 67 11.18 -11.40 0.99
N PHE A 68 10.44 -11.83 -0.04
CA PHE A 68 9.03 -12.29 0.08
C PHE A 68 8.09 -11.33 0.82
N TRP A 69 8.33 -10.03 0.70
CA TRP A 69 7.58 -9.00 1.41
C TRP A 69 6.05 -9.16 1.35
N THR A 70 5.49 -9.34 0.16
CA THR A 70 4.04 -9.42 -0.03
C THR A 70 3.45 -10.61 0.73
N GLN A 71 4.14 -11.75 0.72
CA GLN A 71 3.63 -13.01 1.28
C GLN A 71 3.93 -13.17 2.77
N LEU A 72 5.02 -12.59 3.26
CA LEU A 72 5.43 -12.71 4.66
C LEU A 72 5.13 -11.43 5.43
N ARG A 73 5.89 -10.36 5.18
CA ARG A 73 5.84 -9.19 6.05
C ARG A 73 4.56 -8.39 5.89
N PHE A 74 4.18 -8.06 4.65
CA PHE A 74 2.94 -7.34 4.39
C PHE A 74 1.71 -8.13 4.83
N ALA A 75 1.68 -9.44 4.56
CA ALA A 75 0.62 -10.34 5.02
C ALA A 75 0.50 -10.34 6.56
N TRP A 76 1.61 -10.36 7.29
CA TRP A 76 1.62 -10.28 8.75
C TRP A 76 1.11 -8.92 9.26
N GLU A 77 1.53 -7.82 8.64
CA GLU A 77 1.09 -6.48 9.02
C GLU A 77 -0.42 -6.30 8.83
N ILE A 78 -0.97 -6.66 7.66
CA ILE A 78 -2.41 -6.58 7.44
C ILE A 78 -3.19 -7.55 8.33
N PHE A 79 -2.61 -8.71 8.67
CA PHE A 79 -3.22 -9.63 9.62
C PHE A 79 -3.27 -9.05 11.04
N ARG A 80 -2.25 -8.31 11.46
CA ARG A 80 -2.19 -7.65 12.77
C ARG A 80 -3.10 -6.42 12.81
N ASP A 81 -2.97 -5.55 11.83
CA ASP A 81 -3.62 -4.23 11.79
C ASP A 81 -5.11 -4.33 11.41
N ASN A 82 -5.52 -5.46 10.83
CA ASN A 82 -6.90 -5.81 10.52
C ASN A 82 -7.67 -4.71 9.78
N PRO A 83 -7.19 -4.29 8.59
CA PRO A 83 -7.88 -3.31 7.77
C PRO A 83 -9.20 -3.91 7.22
N ASP A 84 -10.15 -3.04 6.89
CA ASP A 84 -11.40 -3.42 6.25
C ASP A 84 -11.16 -3.81 4.78
N VAL A 85 -10.26 -3.07 4.12
CA VAL A 85 -9.92 -3.23 2.70
C VAL A 85 -8.40 -3.24 2.51
N VAL A 86 -7.91 -4.10 1.64
CA VAL A 86 -6.53 -4.08 1.15
C VAL A 86 -6.57 -3.78 -0.34
N TRP A 87 -5.95 -2.68 -0.76
CA TRP A 87 -5.79 -2.32 -2.16
C TRP A 87 -4.37 -2.64 -2.63
N MET A 88 -4.28 -3.38 -3.75
CA MET A 88 -3.02 -3.82 -4.32
C MET A 88 -3.01 -3.59 -5.85
N PRO A 89 -2.06 -2.80 -6.36
CA PRO A 89 -1.90 -2.55 -7.80
C PRO A 89 -1.07 -3.65 -8.50
N MET A 90 -1.15 -4.88 -7.98
CA MET A 90 -0.34 -6.02 -8.42
C MET A 90 -1.19 -7.29 -8.41
N HIS A 91 -0.90 -8.20 -9.33
CA HIS A 91 -1.64 -9.47 -9.48
C HIS A 91 -1.52 -10.43 -8.28
N ASN A 92 -0.53 -10.25 -7.41
CA ASN A 92 -0.22 -11.19 -6.34
C ASN A 92 -0.84 -10.75 -5.01
N ALA A 93 -2.01 -11.31 -4.66
CA ALA A 93 -2.55 -11.16 -3.32
C ALA A 93 -1.73 -11.97 -2.28
N PRO A 94 -1.68 -11.52 -1.01
CA PRO A 94 -1.12 -12.31 0.08
C PRO A 94 -1.95 -13.59 0.28
N ALA A 95 -1.27 -14.74 0.33
CA ALA A 95 -1.90 -16.04 0.54
C ALA A 95 -2.57 -16.12 1.92
N PHE A 96 -1.93 -15.53 2.94
CA PHE A 96 -2.45 -15.49 4.31
C PHE A 96 -3.05 -14.13 4.63
N ARG A 97 -4.35 -14.13 4.98
CA ARG A 97 -5.11 -12.96 5.44
C ARG A 97 -6.34 -13.41 6.22
N ARG A 98 -6.95 -12.49 7.00
CA ARG A 98 -8.21 -12.78 7.69
C ARG A 98 -9.36 -12.89 6.68
N LYS A 99 -10.30 -13.80 6.93
CA LYS A 99 -11.43 -14.10 6.01
C LYS A 99 -12.33 -12.90 5.69
N LYS A 100 -12.40 -11.91 6.58
CA LYS A 100 -13.29 -10.73 6.44
C LYS A 100 -12.68 -9.57 5.66
N ILE A 101 -11.39 -9.62 5.31
CA ILE A 101 -10.70 -8.52 4.62
C ILE A 101 -11.08 -8.54 3.13
N LYS A 102 -11.62 -7.44 2.61
CA LYS A 102 -11.85 -7.28 1.17
C LYS A 102 -10.53 -6.94 0.48
N VAL A 103 -10.12 -7.74 -0.49
CA VAL A 103 -8.92 -7.47 -1.31
C VAL A 103 -9.37 -6.97 -2.67
N VAL A 104 -8.85 -5.82 -3.07
CA VAL A 104 -9.09 -5.20 -4.37
C VAL A 104 -7.78 -5.18 -5.14
N ILE A 105 -7.78 -5.82 -6.31
CA ILE A 105 -6.66 -5.84 -7.24
C ILE A 105 -7.07 -5.05 -8.47
N THR A 106 -6.20 -4.15 -8.91
CA THR A 106 -6.40 -3.30 -10.09
C THR A 106 -5.16 -3.33 -10.97
#